data_AF-A0A3D3M919-F1
#
_entry.id   AF-A0A3D3M919-F1
#
_cell.length_a   1.000
_cell.length_b   1.000
_cell.length_c   1.000
_cell.angle_alpha   90.00
_cell.angle_beta   90.00
_cell.angle_gamma   90.00
#
_symmetry.space_group_name_H-M   'P 1'
#
loop_
_entity.id
_entity.type
_entity.pdbx_description
1 polymer ?
#
loop_
_entity_poly.entity_id
_entity_poly.type
_entity_poly.pdbx_seq_one_letter_code
_entity_poly.pdbx_strand_id
1 'polypeptide(L)'
;VHIGVPSGSNIRVDYSEHPPVLAVRMQELFGLADTPRIAQGRQKVLLHLLSPARRPVQVTQDLANFWRSTYAEVKKDLKGRYPKHYWPDDPLVAEATARAKPRGT
;
A
#
# COMPACT_ATOMS: atom_id res chain seq x y z
N VAL A 1 2.16 -17.26 -5.55
CA VAL A 1 0.81 -16.71 -5.37
C VAL A 1 0.85 -15.21 -5.65
N HIS A 2 -0.18 -14.66 -6.26
CA HIS A 2 -0.31 -13.21 -6.44
C HIS A 2 -1.58 -12.72 -5.72
N ILE A 3 -1.54 -11.49 -5.24
CA ILE A 3 -2.67 -10.80 -4.60
C ILE A 3 -3.09 -9.64 -5.50
N GLY A 4 -4.36 -9.64 -5.91
CA GLY A 4 -4.98 -8.48 -6.53
C GLY A 4 -5.14 -7.36 -5.51
N VAL A 5 -4.72 -6.15 -5.87
CA VAL A 5 -4.87 -4.96 -5.04
C VAL A 5 -5.85 -3.97 -5.70
N PRO A 6 -6.44 -3.01 -4.96
CA PRO A 6 -7.50 -2.14 -5.49
C PRO A 6 -7.13 -1.35 -6.75
N SER A 7 -5.85 -1.07 -7.00
CA SER A 7 -5.39 -0.44 -8.25
C SER A 7 -5.63 -1.29 -9.51
N GLY A 8 -6.02 -2.55 -9.35
CA GLY A 8 -6.11 -3.56 -10.42
C GLY A 8 -4.79 -4.31 -10.67
N SER A 9 -3.70 -3.94 -9.99
CA SER A 9 -2.43 -4.67 -10.08
C SER A 9 -2.51 -6.03 -9.39
N ASN A 10 -1.70 -6.98 -9.86
CA ASN A 10 -1.54 -8.28 -9.24
C ASN A 10 -0.11 -8.43 -8.73
N ILE A 11 0.07 -8.40 -7.41
CA ILE A 11 1.38 -8.30 -6.76
C ILE A 11 1.83 -9.68 -6.28
N ARG A 12 3.06 -10.07 -6.62
CA ARG A 12 3.64 -11.35 -6.20
C ARG A 12 3.90 -11.33 -4.70
N VAL A 13 3.45 -12.37 -4.00
CA VAL A 13 3.82 -12.61 -2.60
C VAL A 13 5.18 -13.28 -2.57
N ASP A 14 6.08 -12.75 -1.74
CA ASP A 14 7.36 -13.36 -1.42
C ASP A 14 7.20 -14.31 -0.24
N TYR A 15 7.61 -15.56 -0.44
CA TYR A 15 7.55 -16.64 0.54
C TYR A 15 8.91 -17.00 1.11
N SER A 16 9.97 -16.29 0.72
CA SER A 16 11.30 -16.46 1.32
C SER A 16 11.35 -15.95 2.77
N GLU A 17 10.44 -15.04 3.13
CA GLU A 17 10.31 -14.44 4.46
C GLU A 17 9.15 -15.04 5.26
N HIS A 18 9.23 -14.94 6.60
CA HIS A 18 8.15 -15.33 7.50
C HIS A 18 7.78 -14.19 8.47
N PRO A 19 6.54 -13.65 8.42
CA PRO A 19 5.43 -14.04 7.53
C PRO A 19 5.66 -13.62 6.06
N PRO A 20 4.95 -14.23 5.08
CA PRO A 20 5.12 -13.91 3.67
C PRO A 20 4.90 -12.42 3.37
N VAL A 21 5.77 -11.85 2.54
CA VAL A 21 5.84 -10.42 2.28
C VAL A 21 5.08 -10.04 1.02
N LEU A 22 4.34 -8.93 1.09
CA LEU A 22 3.77 -8.24 -0.06
C LEU A 22 4.42 -6.86 -0.17
N ALA A 23 5.39 -6.73 -1.07
CA ALA A 23 6.03 -5.46 -1.37
C ALA A 23 5.21 -4.69 -2.40
N VAL A 24 4.55 -3.63 -1.97
CA VAL A 24 3.54 -2.91 -2.77
C VAL A 24 3.64 -1.42 -2.52
N ARG A 25 3.44 -0.63 -3.58
CA ARG A 25 3.35 0.83 -3.43
C ARG A 25 2.08 1.19 -2.69
N MET A 26 2.20 2.12 -1.76
CA MET A 26 1.09 2.53 -0.90
C MET A 26 -0.12 3.05 -1.69
N GLN A 27 0.11 3.76 -2.81
CA GLN A 27 -0.99 4.29 -3.64
C GLN A 27 -1.85 3.19 -4.26
N GLU A 28 -1.32 1.98 -4.36
CA GLU A 28 -2.05 0.84 -4.90
C GLU A 28 -2.98 0.20 -3.89
N LEU A 29 -2.85 0.58 -2.60
CA LEU A 29 -3.67 0.11 -1.49
C LEU A 29 -4.70 1.14 -1.01
N PHE A 30 -4.81 2.32 -1.63
CA PHE A 30 -5.89 3.24 -1.28
C PHE A 30 -7.26 2.57 -1.46
N GLY A 31 -8.20 2.90 -0.59
CA GLY A 31 -9.48 2.20 -0.49
C GLY A 31 -9.44 0.85 0.23
N LEU A 32 -8.26 0.27 0.52
CA LEU A 32 -8.14 -0.99 1.26
C LEU A 32 -8.03 -0.74 2.76
N ALA A 33 -9.07 -1.11 3.50
CA ALA A 33 -9.12 -0.94 4.95
C ALA A 33 -8.21 -1.93 5.71
N ASP A 34 -8.18 -3.20 5.27
CA ASP A 34 -7.56 -4.29 6.00
C ASP A 34 -6.37 -4.92 5.28
N THR A 35 -5.42 -5.44 6.06
CA THR A 35 -4.27 -6.17 5.54
C THR A 35 -4.72 -7.41 4.76
N PRO A 36 -4.26 -7.60 3.51
CA PRO A 36 -4.56 -8.80 2.73
C PRO A 36 -4.18 -10.08 3.47
N ARG A 37 -5.00 -11.11 3.29
CA ARG A 37 -4.79 -12.44 3.86
C ARG A 37 -4.63 -13.48 2.76
N ILE A 38 -3.72 -14.41 2.96
CA ILE A 38 -3.50 -15.61 2.14
C ILE A 38 -4.00 -16.86 2.90
N ALA A 39 -3.85 -18.03 2.27
CA ALA A 39 -4.24 -19.33 2.84
C ALA A 39 -5.71 -19.34 3.29
N GLN A 40 -6.63 -18.94 2.39
CA GLN A 40 -8.07 -18.86 2.66
C GLN A 40 -8.40 -17.97 3.88
N GLY A 41 -7.75 -16.81 3.99
CA GLY A 41 -8.01 -15.84 5.05
C GLY A 41 -7.27 -16.10 6.38
N ARG A 42 -6.48 -17.17 6.48
CA ARG A 42 -5.85 -17.57 7.75
C ARG A 42 -4.61 -16.75 8.10
N GLN A 43 -3.82 -16.34 7.10
CA GLN A 43 -2.53 -15.69 7.34
C GLN A 43 -2.51 -14.28 6.76
N LYS A 44 -2.28 -13.26 7.59
CA LYS A 44 -1.98 -11.90 7.11
C LYS A 44 -0.57 -11.87 6.49
N VAL A 45 -0.43 -11.18 5.37
CA VAL A 45 0.90 -10.89 4.80
C VAL A 45 1.59 -9.77 5.57
N LEU A 46 2.92 -9.71 5.51
CA LEU A 46 3.70 -8.54 5.91
C LEU A 46 3.71 -7.54 4.75
N LEU A 47 3.15 -6.35 4.96
CA LEU A 47 3.19 -5.30 3.96
C LEU A 47 4.52 -4.58 4.05
N HIS A 48 5.30 -4.62 2.97
CA HIS A 48 6.37 -3.66 2.74
C HIS A 48 5.76 -2.53 1.89
N LEU A 49 5.30 -1.48 2.57
CA LEU A 49 4.75 -0.30 1.90
C LEU A 49 5.88 0.47 1.24
N LEU A 50 5.76 0.70 -0.06
CA LEU A 50 6.77 1.35 -0.87
C LEU A 50 6.36 2.77 -1.28
N SER A 51 7.37 3.63 -1.38
CA SER A 51 7.29 4.93 -2.06
C SER A 51 7.12 4.77 -3.58
N PRO A 52 6.83 5.86 -4.33
CA PRO A 52 6.80 5.82 -5.79
C PRO A 52 8.05 5.25 -6.45
N ALA A 53 9.23 5.50 -5.90
CA ALA A 53 10.51 4.96 -6.37
C ALA A 53 10.78 3.52 -5.90
N ARG A 54 9.76 2.81 -5.39
CA ARG A 54 9.84 1.43 -4.86
C ARG A 54 10.81 1.26 -3.70
N ARG A 55 11.09 2.32 -2.94
CA ARG A 55 11.85 2.24 -1.68
C ARG A 55 10.91 1.95 -0.51
N PRO A 56 11.24 1.03 0.41
CA PRO A 56 10.45 0.80 1.61
C PRO A 56 10.30 2.08 2.43
N VAL A 57 9.07 2.34 2.89
CA VAL A 57 8.75 3.49 3.76
C VAL A 57 8.13 3.05 5.08
N GLN A 58 7.41 1.93 5.08
CA GLN A 58 6.82 1.35 6.28
C GLN A 58 6.71 -0.16 6.11
N VAL A 59 6.90 -0.88 7.21
CA VAL A 59 6.60 -2.31 7.30
C VAL A 59 5.47 -2.52 8.31
N THR A 60 4.43 -3.24 7.96
CA THR A 60 3.28 -3.45 8.86
C THR A 60 2.47 -4.72 8.53
N GLN A 61 1.84 -5.33 9.54
CA GLN A 61 0.75 -6.30 9.35
C GLN A 61 -0.62 -5.74 9.72
N ASP A 62 -0.68 -4.47 10.12
CA ASP A 62 -1.88 -3.73 10.49
C ASP A 62 -2.02 -2.50 9.60
N LEU A 63 -2.65 -2.73 8.43
CA LEU A 63 -2.93 -1.67 7.46
C LEU A 63 -3.94 -0.65 8.00
N ALA A 64 -4.90 -1.10 8.79
CA ALA A 64 -5.92 -0.22 9.38
C ALA A 64 -5.28 0.80 10.33
N ASN A 65 -4.41 0.35 11.24
CA ASN A 65 -3.68 1.26 12.12
C ASN A 65 -2.70 2.16 11.34
N PHE A 66 -2.06 1.64 10.30
CA PHE A 66 -1.21 2.45 9.43
C PHE A 66 -1.95 3.66 8.86
N TRP A 67 -3.15 3.46 8.30
CA TRP A 67 -3.95 4.56 7.76
C TRP A 67 -4.36 5.58 8.82
N ARG A 68 -4.77 5.11 10.00
CA ARG A 68 -5.27 5.98 11.09
C ARG A 68 -4.19 6.80 11.77
N SER A 69 -2.97 6.26 11.88
CA SER A 69 -1.95 6.78 12.79
C SER A 69 -0.67 7.23 12.07
N THR A 70 -0.19 6.46 11.09
CA THR A 70 1.15 6.64 10.51
C THR A 70 1.13 7.30 9.14
N TYR A 71 0.04 7.13 8.39
CA TYR A 71 -0.07 7.64 7.01
C TYR A 71 0.15 9.15 6.91
N ALA A 72 -0.39 9.95 7.84
CA ALA A 72 -0.29 11.40 7.79
C ALA A 72 1.18 11.89 7.81
N GLU A 73 2.02 11.26 8.63
CA GLU A 73 3.45 11.58 8.72
C GLU A 73 4.19 11.14 7.47
N VAL A 74 3.96 9.91 7.01
CA VAL A 74 4.59 9.37 5.79
C VAL A 74 4.17 10.20 4.57
N LYS A 75 2.91 10.60 4.49
CA LYS A 75 2.39 11.49 3.45
C LYS A 75 3.13 12.82 3.43
N LYS A 76 3.41 13.43 4.60
CA LYS A 76 4.12 14.72 4.68
C LYS A 76 5.53 14.62 4.09
N ASP A 77 6.29 13.59 4.45
CA ASP A 77 7.64 13.36 3.91
C ASP A 77 7.59 13.06 2.40
N LEU A 78 6.73 12.13 2.00
CA LEU A 78 6.65 11.69 0.60
C LEU A 78 6.07 12.74 -0.33
N LYS A 79 5.14 13.59 0.13
CA LYS A 79 4.62 14.71 -0.68
C LYS A 79 5.72 15.73 -0.99
N GLY A 80 6.66 15.95 -0.06
CA GLY A 80 7.83 16.80 -0.31
C GLY A 80 8.76 16.22 -1.38
N ARG A 81 9.06 14.92 -1.30
CA ARG A 81 9.97 14.24 -2.24
C ARG A 81 9.33 13.94 -3.61
N TYR A 82 8.03 13.68 -3.63
CA TYR A 82 7.26 13.25 -4.81
C TYR A 82 5.99 14.11 -4.99
N PRO A 83 6.12 15.42 -5.26
CA PRO A 83 4.98 16.35 -5.26
C PRO A 83 3.97 16.11 -6.40
N LYS A 84 4.40 15.44 -7.48
CA LYS A 84 3.54 15.11 -8.63
C LYS A 84 2.66 13.86 -8.41
N HIS A 85 2.83 13.16 -7.29
CA HIS A 85 2.09 11.93 -7.00
C HIS A 85 0.80 12.21 -6.22
N TYR A 86 -0.14 11.28 -6.30
CA TYR A 86 -1.41 11.36 -5.60
C TYR A 86 -1.27 11.04 -4.11
N TRP A 87 -1.66 12.00 -3.28
CA TRP A 87 -1.54 11.97 -1.82
C TRP A 87 -2.86 12.45 -1.17
N PRO A 88 -3.91 11.61 -1.17
CA PRO A 88 -5.23 11.98 -0.65
C PRO A 88 -5.20 12.35 0.83
N ASP A 89 -6.13 13.19 1.27
CA ASP A 89 -6.34 13.47 2.70
C ASP A 89 -6.96 12.27 3.41
N ASP A 90 -7.91 11.60 2.76
CA ASP A 90 -8.49 10.34 3.23
C ASP A 90 -8.09 9.18 2.30
N PRO A 91 -7.15 8.30 2.72
CA PRO A 91 -6.70 7.17 1.92
C PRO A 91 -7.72 6.03 1.83
N LEU A 92 -8.74 5.99 2.71
CA LEU A 92 -9.75 4.92 2.74
C LEU A 92 -10.87 5.12 1.72
N VAL A 93 -11.07 6.35 1.24
CA VAL A 93 -12.06 6.66 0.18
C VAL A 93 -11.41 7.02 -1.16
N ALA A 94 -10.09 7.13 -1.19
CA ALA A 94 -9.35 7.52 -2.38
C ALA A 94 -9.27 6.39 -3.42
N GLU A 95 -9.29 6.76 -4.70
CA GLU A 95 -9.10 5.82 -5.80
C GLU A 95 -7.64 5.33 -5.82
N ALA A 96 -7.45 4.01 -5.71
CA ALA A 96 -6.13 3.41 -5.85
C ALA A 96 -5.59 3.57 -7.27
N THR A 97 -4.29 3.82 -7.38
CA THR A 97 -3.65 4.02 -8.67
C THR A 97 -2.26 3.44 -8.70
N ALA A 98 -1.95 2.75 -9.81
CA ALA A 98 -0.59 2.34 -10.13
C ALA A 98 0.20 3.46 -10.83
N ARG A 99 -0.38 4.63 -11.08
CA ARG A 99 0.24 5.75 -11.81
C ARG A 99 0.62 6.87 -10.84
N ALA A 100 1.35 7.87 -11.33
CA ALA A 100 1.61 9.07 -10.54
C ALA A 100 0.32 9.84 -10.23
N LYS A 101 -0.63 9.87 -11.18
CA LYS A 101 -1.97 10.47 -11.03
C LYS A 101 -3.08 9.46 -11.38
N PRO A 102 -4.24 9.49 -10.71
CA PRO A 102 -5.44 8.75 -11.11
C PRO A 102 -5.92 9.14 -12.51
N ARG A 103 -6.80 8.33 -13.10
CA ARG A 103 -7.32 8.59 -14.44
C ARG A 103 -8.45 9.62 -14.34
N GLY A 104 -8.26 10.81 -14.93
CA GLY A 104 -9.28 11.88 -14.90
C GLY A 104 -8.98 13.08 -14.00
N THR A 105 -7.74 13.20 -13.49
CA THR A 105 -7.24 14.32 -12.67
C THR A 105 -6.03 15.01 -13.27
#